data_AF-A0A3D1V160-F1
#
_entry.id   AF-A0A3D1V160-F1
#
_cell.length_a   1.000
_cell.length_b   1.000
_cell.length_c   1.000
_cell.angle_alpha   90.00
_cell.angle_beta   90.00
_cell.angle_gamma   90.00
#
_symmetry.space_group_name_H-M   'P 1'
#
loop_
_entity.id
_entity.type
_entity.pdbx_description
1 polymer ?
#
loop_
_entity_poly.entity_id
_entity_poly.type
_entity_poly.pdbx_seq_one_letter_code
_entity_poly.pdbx_strand_id
1 'polypeptide(L)'
;MAIDTDTPVIASIEEHDLRPHQHKVEEERPSLLDRYGLAVATVTTLIALLLGWGLGRAGVIGHSGQVAFYVVAYIAGGTFATRTALTSLWNRNIDVDLLMIVAAIGAAIIDHWVEGAILLFLFSLGNTLEHYAMGRTYSAIRALMDLRPDEARVLRDGTESIVPVEELRLDDVVIIKNGERIATDGQVVRGESAVD
;
A
#
# COMPACT_ATOMS: atom_id res chain seq x y z
N MET A 1 -3.68 -38.31 34.41
CA MET A 1 -2.26 -38.16 34.06
C MET A 1 -2.08 -36.69 33.79
N ALA A 2 -1.51 -35.95 34.74
CA ALA A 2 -1.37 -34.50 34.63
C ALA A 2 -0.31 -34.20 33.57
N ILE A 3 -0.67 -33.43 32.56
CA ILE A 3 0.27 -32.91 31.57
C ILE A 3 1.12 -31.88 32.33
N ASP A 4 2.40 -32.20 32.53
CA ASP A 4 3.37 -31.32 33.18
C ASP A 4 3.69 -30.15 32.23
N THR A 5 2.95 -29.06 32.40
CA THR A 5 3.01 -27.83 31.57
C THR A 5 4.28 -27.01 31.73
N ASP A 6 5.25 -27.47 32.54
CA ASP A 6 6.47 -26.73 32.86
C ASP A 6 7.73 -27.26 32.13
N THR A 7 7.57 -28.24 31.22
CA THR A 7 8.69 -28.71 30.40
C THR A 7 8.79 -27.86 29.13
N PRO A 8 9.82 -27.00 28.98
CA PRO A 8 9.96 -26.17 27.80
C PRO A 8 10.13 -27.04 26.55
N VAL A 9 9.43 -26.67 25.49
CA VAL A 9 9.64 -27.27 24.17
C VAL A 9 10.97 -26.77 23.67
N ILE A 10 11.92 -27.70 23.48
CA ILE A 10 13.23 -27.39 22.95
C ILE A 10 13.22 -27.69 21.46
N ALA A 11 13.44 -26.71 20.59
CA ALA A 11 13.59 -26.93 19.15
C ALA A 11 15.06 -26.80 18.71
N SER A 12 15.57 -27.74 17.91
CA SER A 12 16.85 -27.61 17.19
C SER A 12 16.61 -27.09 15.76
N ILE A 13 17.34 -26.06 15.35
CA ILE A 13 17.17 -25.36 14.08
C ILE A 13 17.70 -26.20 12.91
N GLU A 14 16.89 -26.42 11.87
CA GLU A 14 17.31 -27.13 10.65
C GLU A 14 18.05 -26.23 9.66
N GLU A 15 18.94 -26.82 8.85
CA GLU A 15 19.88 -26.17 7.92
C GLU A 15 19.22 -25.31 6.82
N HIS A 16 17.90 -25.41 6.62
CA HIS A 16 17.20 -24.76 5.50
C HIS A 16 16.76 -23.30 5.75
N ASP A 17 16.76 -22.83 7.00
CA ASP A 17 16.17 -21.52 7.39
C ASP A 17 17.22 -20.38 7.52
N LEU A 18 18.49 -20.65 7.24
CA LEU A 18 19.60 -19.67 7.39
C LEU A 18 19.74 -18.66 6.25
N ARG A 19 18.63 -18.27 5.60
CA ARG A 19 18.68 -17.19 4.60
C ARG A 19 18.56 -15.84 5.32
N PRO A 20 19.58 -14.96 5.22
CA PRO A 20 19.50 -13.65 5.83
C PRO A 20 18.47 -12.83 5.05
N HIS A 21 17.27 -12.67 5.60
CA HIS A 21 16.25 -11.78 5.08
C HIS A 21 16.60 -10.32 5.44
N GLN A 22 17.67 -9.80 4.83
CA GLN A 22 17.98 -8.38 4.89
C GLN A 22 17.10 -7.61 3.90
N HIS A 23 15.90 -7.26 4.34
CA HIS A 23 15.16 -6.13 3.78
C HIS A 23 14.54 -5.32 4.92
N LYS A 24 15.36 -4.43 5.51
CA LYS A 24 14.81 -3.20 6.07
C LYS A 24 14.28 -2.39 4.89
N VAL A 25 13.04 -2.64 4.51
CA VAL A 25 12.30 -1.72 3.67
C VAL A 25 12.05 -0.50 4.55
N GLU A 26 12.92 0.50 4.42
CA GLU A 26 12.65 1.84 4.94
C GLU A 26 11.49 2.40 4.11
N GLU A 27 10.27 1.99 4.46
CA GLU A 27 9.04 2.41 3.78
C GLU A 27 8.85 3.91 4.05
N GLU A 28 9.15 4.74 3.05
CA GLU A 28 8.63 6.09 2.97
C GLU A 28 7.09 6.00 3.03
N ARG A 29 6.53 6.24 4.21
CA ARG A 29 5.08 6.29 4.41
C ARG A 29 4.52 7.31 3.42
N PRO A 30 3.61 6.93 2.49
CA PRO A 30 2.92 7.93 1.69
C PRO A 30 2.21 8.86 2.67
N SER A 31 2.50 10.15 2.57
CA SER A 31 2.00 11.12 3.53
C SER A 31 0.47 11.07 3.48
N LEU A 32 -0.21 11.04 4.64
CA LEU A 32 -1.68 11.01 4.66
C LEU A 32 -2.28 12.18 3.87
N LEU A 33 -1.54 13.30 3.77
CA LEU A 33 -1.88 14.48 2.99
C LEU A 33 -2.00 14.18 1.49
N ASP A 34 -1.14 13.34 0.93
CA ASP A 34 -1.21 12.97 -0.50
C ASP A 34 -2.45 12.13 -0.79
N ARG A 35 -2.80 11.21 0.11
CA ARG A 35 -3.98 10.36 -0.04
C ARG A 35 -5.29 11.16 0.02
N TYR A 36 -5.41 12.07 0.99
CA TYR A 36 -6.57 12.96 1.08
C TYR A 36 -6.62 13.97 -0.08
N GLY A 37 -5.47 14.47 -0.53
CA GLY A 37 -5.38 15.39 -1.67
C GLY A 37 -5.92 14.78 -2.97
N LEU A 38 -5.55 13.54 -3.27
CA LEU A 38 -6.04 12.81 -4.46
C LEU A 38 -7.56 12.62 -4.42
N ALA A 39 -8.09 12.14 -3.30
CA ALA A 39 -9.52 11.93 -3.15
C ALA A 39 -10.31 13.25 -3.26
N VAL A 40 -9.82 14.33 -2.67
CA VAL A 40 -10.45 15.66 -2.76
C VAL A 40 -10.44 16.17 -4.21
N ALA A 41 -9.35 16.00 -4.94
CA ALA A 41 -9.26 16.39 -6.35
C ALA A 41 -10.27 15.61 -7.22
N THR A 42 -10.36 14.29 -7.04
CA THR A 42 -11.33 13.44 -7.74
C THR A 42 -12.78 13.84 -7.45
N VAL A 43 -13.11 14.06 -6.17
CA VAL A 43 -14.46 14.50 -5.76
C VAL A 43 -14.77 15.89 -6.30
N THR A 44 -13.82 16.82 -6.26
CA THR A 44 -13.98 18.17 -6.81
C THR A 44 -14.25 18.10 -8.32
N THR A 45 -13.52 17.24 -9.03
CA THR A 45 -13.72 16.99 -10.47
C THR A 45 -15.12 16.49 -10.76
N LEU A 46 -15.59 15.49 -10.01
CA LEU A 46 -16.92 14.94 -10.16
C LEU A 46 -18.01 15.99 -9.92
N ILE A 47 -17.89 16.75 -8.83
CA ILE A 47 -18.86 17.79 -8.48
C ILE A 47 -18.89 18.87 -9.56
N ALA A 48 -17.73 19.37 -10.00
CA ALA A 48 -17.65 20.37 -11.04
C ALA A 48 -18.24 19.88 -12.37
N LEU A 49 -17.96 18.63 -12.76
CA LEU A 49 -18.51 18.00 -13.95
C LEU A 49 -20.03 17.87 -13.89
N LEU A 50 -20.58 17.37 -12.79
CA LEU A 50 -22.01 17.20 -12.60
C LEU A 50 -22.75 18.55 -12.52
N LEU A 51 -22.17 19.55 -11.86
CA LEU A 51 -22.74 20.89 -11.79
C LEU A 51 -22.72 21.57 -13.16
N GLY A 52 -21.61 21.51 -13.89
CA GLY A 52 -21.50 22.07 -15.25
C GLY A 52 -22.51 21.44 -16.20
N TRP A 53 -22.61 20.12 -16.21
CA TRP A 53 -23.55 19.38 -17.05
C TRP A 53 -25.01 19.61 -16.63
N GLY A 54 -25.32 19.50 -15.33
CA GLY A 54 -26.68 19.62 -14.81
C GLY A 54 -27.26 21.03 -14.90
N LEU A 55 -26.51 22.04 -14.44
CA LEU A 55 -26.94 23.44 -14.52
C LEU A 55 -27.04 23.92 -15.97
N GLY A 56 -26.14 23.42 -16.84
CA GLY A 56 -26.19 23.69 -18.26
C GLY A 56 -27.43 23.10 -18.93
N ARG A 57 -27.76 21.85 -18.61
CA ARG A 57 -28.98 21.16 -19.09
C ARG A 57 -30.26 21.85 -18.61
N ALA A 58 -30.25 22.38 -17.38
CA ALA A 58 -31.37 23.11 -16.79
C ALA A 58 -31.54 24.53 -17.36
N GLY A 59 -30.60 25.02 -18.16
CA GLY A 59 -30.63 26.37 -18.73
C GLY A 59 -30.38 27.48 -17.70
N VAL A 60 -29.90 27.13 -16.50
CA VAL A 60 -29.62 28.09 -15.42
C VAL A 60 -28.33 28.88 -15.71
N ILE A 61 -27.37 28.24 -16.37
CA ILE A 61 -26.09 28.84 -16.75
C ILE A 61 -25.92 28.81 -18.28
N GLY A 62 -25.44 29.92 -18.84
CA GLY A 62 -25.07 30.00 -20.25
C GLY A 62 -23.83 29.15 -20.58
N HIS A 63 -23.52 29.03 -21.87
CA HIS A 63 -22.39 28.24 -22.36
C HIS A 63 -21.06 28.58 -21.66
N SER A 64 -20.74 29.87 -21.48
CA SER A 64 -19.53 30.30 -20.77
C SER A 64 -19.49 29.85 -19.30
N GLY A 65 -20.64 29.75 -18.65
CA GLY A 65 -20.74 29.22 -17.29
C GLY A 65 -20.47 27.72 -17.23
N GLN A 66 -20.96 26.96 -18.20
CA GLN A 66 -20.71 25.52 -18.31
C GLN A 66 -19.21 25.24 -18.52
N VAL A 67 -18.59 25.97 -19.45
CA VAL A 67 -17.14 25.88 -19.71
C VAL A 67 -16.34 26.19 -18.45
N ALA A 68 -16.73 27.20 -17.65
CA ALA A 68 -16.03 27.51 -16.39
C ALA A 68 -16.03 26.31 -15.42
N PHE A 69 -17.16 25.61 -15.26
CA PHE A 69 -17.22 24.39 -14.46
C PHE A 69 -16.35 23.26 -15.04
N TYR A 70 -16.33 23.08 -16.36
CA TYR A 70 -15.47 22.09 -16.98
C TYR A 70 -13.99 22.42 -16.86
N VAL A 71 -13.60 23.70 -16.92
CA VAL A 71 -12.21 24.13 -16.65
C VAL A 71 -11.80 23.79 -15.21
N VAL A 72 -12.68 24.00 -14.23
CA VAL A 72 -12.42 23.57 -12.84
C VAL A 72 -12.25 22.06 -12.76
N ALA A 73 -13.09 21.29 -13.46
CA ALA A 73 -12.95 19.84 -13.53
C ALA A 73 -11.62 19.43 -14.18
N TYR A 74 -11.19 20.10 -15.26
CA TYR A 74 -9.91 19.85 -15.91
C TYR A 74 -8.73 20.10 -15.00
N ILE A 75 -8.74 21.21 -14.27
CA ILE A 75 -7.66 21.56 -13.35
C ILE A 75 -7.60 20.52 -12.23
N ALA A 76 -8.73 20.21 -11.59
CA ALA A 76 -8.79 19.26 -10.49
C ALA A 76 -8.42 17.83 -10.93
N GLY A 77 -9.05 17.31 -11.99
CA GLY A 77 -8.84 15.94 -12.45
C GLY A 77 -7.51 15.74 -13.16
N GLY A 78 -7.04 16.79 -13.84
CA GLY A 78 -5.76 16.80 -14.55
C GLY A 78 -4.55 16.99 -13.63
N THR A 79 -4.70 17.45 -12.38
CA THR A 79 -3.56 17.77 -11.51
C THR A 79 -2.56 16.62 -11.36
N PHE A 80 -3.06 15.40 -11.19
CA PHE A 80 -2.22 14.22 -11.02
C PHE A 80 -1.51 13.85 -12.30
N ALA A 81 -2.28 13.61 -13.36
CA ALA A 81 -1.74 13.21 -14.65
C ALA A 81 -0.81 14.26 -15.26
N THR A 82 -1.06 15.55 -15.03
CA THR A 82 -0.17 16.63 -15.48
C THR A 82 1.18 16.55 -14.79
N ARG A 83 1.21 16.28 -13.48
CA ARG A 83 2.49 16.13 -12.75
C ARG A 83 3.27 14.92 -13.27
N THR A 84 2.61 13.78 -13.43
CA THR A 84 3.26 12.55 -13.93
C THR A 84 3.68 12.69 -15.39
N ALA A 85 2.82 13.25 -16.24
CA ALA A 85 3.12 13.51 -17.65
C ALA A 85 4.31 14.46 -17.81
N LEU A 86 4.43 15.48 -16.96
CA LEU A 86 5.54 16.43 -17.03
C LEU A 86 6.88 15.77 -16.70
N THR A 87 6.92 14.91 -15.68
CA THR A 87 8.10 14.11 -15.35
C THR A 87 8.43 13.11 -16.45
N SER A 88 7.42 12.44 -17.00
CA SER A 88 7.59 11.45 -18.09
C SER A 88 8.12 12.10 -19.35
N LEU A 89 7.60 13.28 -19.70
CA LEU A 89 8.06 14.10 -20.82
C LEU A 89 9.53 14.51 -20.66
N TRP A 90 9.94 14.88 -19.44
CA TRP A 90 11.34 15.21 -19.15
C TRP A 90 12.28 14.02 -19.36
N ASN A 91 11.82 12.83 -18.98
CA ASN A 91 12.53 11.57 -19.15
C ASN A 91 12.42 10.99 -20.57
N ARG A 92 11.71 11.67 -21.48
CA ARG A 92 11.41 11.22 -22.86
C ARG A 92 10.66 9.89 -22.93
N ASN A 93 9.91 9.55 -21.89
CA ASN A 93 9.02 8.40 -21.88
C ASN A 93 7.59 8.84 -22.26
N ILE A 94 6.98 8.08 -23.16
CA ILE A 94 5.58 8.30 -23.56
C ILE A 94 4.74 7.35 -22.73
N ASP A 95 4.19 7.88 -21.65
CA ASP A 95 3.32 7.15 -20.74
C ASP A 95 1.84 7.52 -20.95
N VAL A 96 0.95 6.71 -20.40
CA VAL A 96 -0.51 6.87 -20.54
C VAL A 96 -0.98 8.24 -20.02
N ASP A 97 -0.35 8.76 -18.97
CA ASP A 97 -0.63 10.10 -18.43
C ASP A 97 -0.41 11.21 -19.46
N LEU A 98 0.69 11.14 -20.24
CA LEU A 98 0.99 12.12 -21.27
C LEU A 98 -0.04 12.06 -22.39
N LEU A 99 -0.36 10.85 -22.86
CA LEU A 99 -1.40 10.64 -23.86
C LEU A 99 -2.75 11.21 -23.38
N MET A 100 -3.09 11.01 -22.11
CA MET A 100 -4.33 11.51 -21.55
C MET A 100 -4.39 13.05 -21.51
N ILE A 101 -3.33 13.73 -21.08
CA ILE A 101 -3.31 15.20 -21.05
C ILE A 101 -3.45 15.77 -22.47
N VAL A 102 -2.74 15.20 -23.43
CA VAL A 102 -2.87 15.60 -24.84
C VAL A 102 -4.29 15.37 -25.36
N ALA A 103 -4.92 14.24 -25.04
CA ALA A 103 -6.29 13.95 -25.43
C ALA A 103 -7.30 14.92 -24.79
N ALA A 104 -7.15 15.23 -23.49
CA ALA A 104 -8.03 16.16 -22.79
C ALA A 104 -7.92 17.59 -23.36
N ILE A 105 -6.70 18.06 -23.64
CA ILE A 105 -6.47 19.34 -24.31
C ILE A 105 -7.07 19.32 -25.72
N GLY A 106 -6.87 18.23 -26.46
CA GLY A 106 -7.47 18.05 -27.79
C GLY A 106 -8.98 18.18 -27.76
N ALA A 107 -9.65 17.53 -26.81
CA ALA A 107 -11.09 17.63 -26.60
C ALA A 107 -11.55 19.06 -26.29
N ALA A 108 -10.79 19.79 -25.46
CA ALA A 108 -11.09 21.20 -25.17
C ALA A 108 -10.95 22.11 -26.40
N ILE A 109 -9.96 21.87 -27.27
CA ILE A 109 -9.74 22.65 -28.51
C ILE A 109 -10.91 22.50 -29.49
N ILE A 110 -11.50 21.31 -29.57
CA ILE A 110 -12.64 21.02 -30.46
C ILE A 110 -14.00 21.30 -29.81
N ASP A 111 -14.03 22.03 -28.68
CA ASP A 111 -15.22 22.39 -27.90
C ASP A 111 -15.96 21.20 -27.25
N HIS A 112 -15.31 20.04 -27.16
CA HIS A 112 -15.78 18.84 -26.47
C HIS A 112 -15.28 18.79 -25.01
N TRP A 113 -15.65 19.82 -24.25
CA TRP A 113 -15.22 20.00 -22.85
C TRP A 113 -15.74 18.91 -21.92
N VAL A 114 -16.94 18.38 -22.16
CA VAL A 114 -17.54 17.37 -21.29
C VAL A 114 -16.77 16.06 -21.38
N GLU A 115 -16.42 15.66 -22.59
CA GLU A 115 -15.75 14.40 -22.90
C GLU A 115 -14.35 14.36 -22.31
N GLY A 116 -13.59 15.45 -22.44
CA GLY A 116 -12.28 15.52 -21.79
C GLY A 116 -12.36 15.62 -20.26
N ALA A 117 -13.41 16.26 -19.71
CA ALA A 117 -13.62 16.28 -18.26
C ALA A 117 -13.97 14.88 -17.73
N ILE A 118 -14.80 14.10 -18.45
CA ILE A 118 -15.10 12.71 -18.12
C ILE A 118 -13.83 11.86 -18.16
N LEU A 119 -13.01 12.02 -19.20
CA LEU A 119 -11.74 11.30 -19.34
C LEU A 119 -10.83 11.55 -18.11
N LEU A 120 -10.60 12.82 -17.77
CA LEU A 120 -9.78 13.20 -16.62
C LEU A 120 -10.37 12.71 -15.29
N PHE A 121 -11.69 12.77 -15.14
CA PHE A 121 -12.38 12.25 -13.95
C PHE A 121 -12.16 10.75 -13.77
N LEU A 122 -12.42 9.95 -14.81
CA LEU A 122 -12.32 8.50 -14.72
C LEU A 122 -10.90 8.05 -14.40
N PHE A 123 -9.90 8.71 -14.97
CA PHE A 123 -8.51 8.40 -14.70
C PHE A 123 -8.08 8.82 -13.30
N SER A 124 -8.47 10.03 -12.87
CA SER A 124 -8.23 10.51 -11.50
C SER A 124 -8.87 9.57 -10.46
N LEU A 125 -10.08 9.08 -10.73
CA LEU A 125 -10.75 8.07 -9.92
C LEU A 125 -9.98 6.74 -9.90
N GLY A 126 -9.55 6.26 -11.07
CA GLY A 126 -8.72 5.05 -11.19
C GLY A 126 -7.47 5.11 -10.33
N ASN A 127 -6.71 6.20 -10.44
CA ASN A 127 -5.49 6.41 -9.66
C ASN A 127 -5.77 6.50 -8.15
N THR A 128 -6.88 7.13 -7.77
CA THR A 128 -7.30 7.21 -6.35
C THR A 128 -7.63 5.80 -5.81
N LEU A 129 -8.34 4.99 -6.60
CA LEU A 129 -8.68 3.61 -6.23
C LEU A 129 -7.45 2.70 -6.19
N GLU A 130 -6.53 2.85 -7.15
CA GLU A 130 -5.26 2.14 -7.18
C GLU A 130 -4.45 2.44 -5.93
N HIS A 131 -4.27 3.73 -5.60
CA HIS A 131 -3.54 4.14 -4.41
C HIS A 131 -4.20 3.60 -3.12
N TYR A 132 -5.54 3.60 -3.07
CA TYR A 132 -6.29 3.01 -1.98
C TYR A 132 -6.05 1.49 -1.87
N ALA A 133 -6.08 0.78 -3.00
CA ALA A 133 -5.89 -0.67 -3.06
C ALA A 133 -4.46 -1.06 -2.65
N MET A 134 -3.46 -0.35 -3.15
CA MET A 134 -2.05 -0.57 -2.79
C MET A 134 -1.82 -0.40 -1.29
N GLY A 135 -2.35 0.66 -0.68
CA GLY A 135 -2.23 0.86 0.77
C GLY A 135 -2.85 -0.28 1.60
N ARG A 136 -3.97 -0.85 1.12
CA ARG A 136 -4.60 -2.01 1.76
C ARG A 136 -3.75 -3.28 1.62
N THR A 137 -3.18 -3.51 0.43
CA THR A 137 -2.29 -4.64 0.17
C THR A 137 -1.05 -4.60 1.06
N TYR A 138 -0.37 -3.46 1.14
CA TYR A 138 0.78 -3.28 2.02
C TYR A 138 0.43 -3.51 3.48
N SER A 139 -0.70 -2.98 3.95
CA SER A 139 -1.16 -3.19 5.33
C SER A 139 -1.43 -4.66 5.64
N ALA A 140 -1.97 -5.42 4.68
CA ALA A 140 -2.22 -6.84 4.85
C ALA A 140 -0.92 -7.66 4.87
N ILE A 141 0.04 -7.35 3.99
CA ILE A 141 1.37 -7.98 4.00
C ILE A 141 2.09 -7.67 5.30
N ARG A 142 2.03 -6.42 5.76
CA ARG A 142 2.62 -6.00 7.03
C ARG A 142 2.02 -6.74 8.21
N ALA A 143 0.69 -6.88 8.25
CA ALA A 143 0.03 -7.67 9.29
C ALA A 143 0.45 -9.16 9.29
N LEU A 144 0.80 -9.73 8.12
CA LEU A 144 1.38 -11.07 8.04
C LEU A 144 2.83 -11.09 8.55
N MET A 145 3.64 -10.07 8.25
CA MET A 145 5.01 -9.98 8.74
C MET A 145 5.06 -9.77 10.27
N ASP A 146 4.14 -8.96 10.82
CA ASP A 146 4.02 -8.71 12.26
C ASP A 146 3.61 -9.98 13.06
N LEU A 147 3.20 -11.08 12.40
CA LEU A 147 2.96 -12.36 13.07
C LEU A 147 4.24 -13.10 13.42
N ARG A 148 5.38 -12.78 12.78
CA ARG A 148 6.68 -13.36 13.09
C ARG A 148 7.25 -12.68 14.33
N PRO A 149 7.63 -13.41 15.38
CA PRO A 149 8.33 -12.81 16.51
C PRO A 149 9.74 -12.35 16.11
N ASP A 150 10.15 -11.17 16.58
CA ASP A 150 11.46 -10.57 16.29
C ASP A 150 12.59 -11.14 17.18
N GLU A 151 12.22 -11.76 18.31
CA GLU A 151 13.14 -12.27 19.31
C GLU A 151 12.84 -13.74 19.64
N ALA A 152 13.88 -14.49 19.97
CA ALA A 152 13.81 -15.87 20.43
C ALA A 152 14.58 -16.06 21.73
N ARG A 153 14.09 -16.95 22.59
CA ARG A 153 14.76 -17.35 23.83
C ARG A 153 15.62 -18.58 23.57
N VAL A 154 16.93 -18.44 23.71
CA VAL A 154 17.90 -19.53 23.51
C VAL A 154 18.53 -19.95 24.84
N LEU A 155 18.89 -21.23 24.93
CA LEU A 155 19.67 -21.81 26.02
C LEU A 155 21.07 -22.17 25.49
N ARG A 156 22.07 -21.37 25.85
CA ARG A 156 23.48 -21.63 25.50
C ARG A 156 24.28 -21.79 26.79
N ASP A 157 25.12 -22.83 26.87
CA ASP A 157 25.98 -23.11 28.03
C ASP A 157 25.23 -23.11 29.39
N GLY A 158 23.96 -23.55 29.39
CA GLY A 158 23.12 -23.59 30.59
C GLY A 158 22.52 -22.24 31.03
N THR A 159 22.70 -21.17 30.24
CA THR A 159 22.14 -19.84 30.50
C THR A 159 21.07 -19.48 29.46
N GLU A 160 19.92 -19.02 29.92
CA GLU A 160 18.87 -18.48 29.03
C GLU A 160 19.20 -17.04 28.63
N SER A 161 19.13 -16.74 27.33
CA SER A 161 19.19 -15.37 26.82
C SER A 161 18.13 -15.13 25.74
N ILE A 162 17.64 -13.90 25.65
CA ILE A 162 16.79 -13.46 24.54
C ILE A 162 17.72 -12.84 23.49
N VAL A 163 17.61 -13.33 22.25
CA VAL A 163 18.40 -12.85 21.12
C VAL A 163 17.46 -12.54 19.95
N PRO A 164 17.81 -11.59 19.08
CA PRO A 164 17.11 -11.41 17.80
C PRO A 164 17.07 -12.73 17.03
N VAL A 165 15.97 -13.00 16.31
CA VAL A 165 15.84 -14.23 15.50
C VAL A 165 16.96 -14.34 14.47
N GLU A 166 17.51 -13.23 14.01
CA GLU A 166 18.64 -13.17 13.07
C GLU A 166 19.98 -13.64 13.68
N GLU A 167 20.08 -13.68 15.01
CA GLU A 167 21.28 -14.13 15.73
C GLU A 167 21.23 -15.60 16.16
N LEU A 168 20.15 -16.30 15.78
CA LEU A 168 20.01 -17.73 15.94
C LEU A 168 21.02 -18.47 15.07
N ARG A 169 21.57 -19.56 15.62
CA ARG A 169 22.57 -20.41 14.98
C ARG A 169 22.04 -21.84 14.88
N LEU A 170 22.53 -22.57 13.88
CA LEU A 170 22.33 -24.02 13.81
C LEU A 170 22.66 -24.67 15.16
N ASP A 171 21.85 -25.66 15.54
CA ASP A 171 21.93 -26.39 16.80
C ASP A 171 21.65 -25.56 18.07
N ASP A 172 21.21 -24.29 17.96
CA ASP A 172 20.69 -23.56 19.12
C ASP A 172 19.45 -24.26 19.68
N VAL A 173 19.39 -24.30 21.02
CA VAL A 173 18.28 -24.85 21.80
C VAL A 173 17.34 -23.70 22.14
N VAL A 174 16.24 -23.58 21.41
CA VAL A 174 15.22 -22.54 21.66
C VAL A 174 14.22 -23.02 22.69
N ILE A 175 13.95 -22.22 23.73
CA ILE A 175 12.95 -22.50 24.77
C ILE A 175 11.67 -21.74 24.43
N ILE A 176 10.58 -22.48 24.22
CA ILE A 176 9.27 -21.90 23.94
C ILE A 176 8.35 -22.11 25.15
N LYS A 177 7.89 -21.02 25.77
CA LYS A 177 6.94 -21.05 26.90
C LYS A 177 5.49 -21.04 26.41
N ASN A 178 4.57 -21.40 27.30
CA ASN A 178 3.13 -21.34 27.01
C ASN A 178 2.70 -19.94 26.56
N GLY A 179 2.06 -19.87 25.39
CA GLY A 179 1.60 -18.61 24.79
C GLY A 179 2.68 -17.83 24.02
N GLU A 180 3.95 -18.28 24.02
CA GLU A 180 4.97 -17.73 23.14
C GLU A 180 4.82 -18.30 21.72
N ARG A 181 5.10 -17.49 20.71
CA ARG A 181 5.09 -17.91 19.30
C ARG A 181 6.38 -18.66 18.97
N ILE A 182 6.28 -19.65 18.09
CA ILE A 182 7.45 -20.35 17.56
C ILE A 182 8.17 -19.42 16.58
N ALA A 183 9.45 -19.13 16.84
CA ALA A 183 10.20 -18.10 16.12
C ALA A 183 10.85 -18.57 14.81
N THR A 184 11.15 -19.85 14.70
CA THR A 184 11.80 -20.51 13.55
C THR A 184 11.40 -21.98 13.52
N ASP A 185 11.57 -22.61 12.38
CA ASP A 185 11.35 -24.05 12.24
C ASP A 185 12.42 -24.84 13.01
N GLY A 186 12.03 -25.98 13.58
CA GLY A 186 12.96 -26.84 14.27
C GLY A 186 12.33 -28.11 14.80
N GLN A 187 13.17 -29.01 15.32
CA GLN A 187 12.74 -30.30 15.84
C GLN A 187 12.62 -30.29 17.36
N VAL A 188 11.47 -30.72 17.89
CA VAL A 188 11.25 -30.89 19.33
C VAL A 188 12.19 -31.97 19.90
N VAL A 189 13.12 -31.58 20.77
CA VAL A 189 14.04 -32.49 21.48
C VAL A 189 13.63 -32.75 22.92
N ARG A 190 12.73 -31.94 23.51
CA ARG A 190 12.18 -32.14 24.86
C ARG A 190 10.85 -31.42 25.02
N GLY A 191 9.94 -31.97 25.83
CA GLY A 191 8.62 -31.40 26.11
C GLY A 191 7.53 -31.91 25.15
N GLU A 192 6.28 -31.66 25.50
CA GLU A 192 5.11 -31.91 24.66
C GLU A 192 4.11 -30.77 24.85
N SER A 193 3.62 -30.19 23.76
CA SER A 193 2.63 -29.12 23.78
C SER A 193 1.76 -29.15 22.54
N ALA A 194 0.54 -28.63 22.64
CA ALA A 194 -0.32 -28.37 21.50
C ALA A 194 -0.04 -26.97 20.95
N VAL A 195 0.01 -26.83 19.63
CA VAL A 195 0.32 -25.57 18.92
C VAL A 195 -0.86 -25.23 17.99
N ASP A 196 -1.16 -23.94 17.84
CA ASP A 196 -2.14 -23.37 16.90
C ASP A 196 -1.46 -22.30 16.02
#